data_AF-A0A1H8ST63-F1
#
_entry.id   AF-A0A1H8ST63-F1
#
_cell.length_a   1.000
_cell.length_b   1.000
_cell.length_c   1.000
_cell.angle_alpha   90.00
_cell.angle_beta   90.00
_cell.angle_gamma   90.00
#
_symmetry.space_group_name_H-M   'P 1'
#
loop_
_entity.id
_entity.type
_entity.pdbx_description
1 polymer ?
#
loop_
_entity_poly.entity_id
_entity_poly.type
_entity_poly.pdbx_seq_one_letter_code
_entity_poly.pdbx_strand_id
1 'polypeptide(L)' 'MTQRSISANFVTAFATGWPENQPDVLILSLTTQNGVQDFALTKEQALLVAKTMKRTATQLVAPKRQA' A
#
# COMPACT_ATOMS: atom_id res chain seq x y z
N MET A 1 17.26 5.48 -19.17
CA MET A 1 17.09 5.30 -17.71
C MET A 1 16.21 6.42 -17.21
N THR A 2 14.93 6.14 -16.94
CA THR A 2 14.02 7.13 -16.38
C THR A 2 14.42 7.34 -14.92
N GLN A 3 15.04 8.47 -14.63
CA GLN A 3 15.39 8.90 -13.29
C GLN A 3 14.08 9.05 -12.50
N ARG A 4 13.69 7.99 -11.78
CA ARG A 4 12.58 8.05 -10.82
C ARG A 4 13.01 9.03 -9.75
N SER A 5 12.54 10.28 -9.86
CA SER A 5 12.67 11.28 -8.81
C SER A 5 12.20 10.65 -7.51
N ILE A 6 13.11 10.51 -6.55
CA ILE A 6 12.88 9.93 -5.23
C ILE A 6 12.15 10.95 -4.34
N SER A 7 11.16 11.66 -4.89
CA SER A 7 10.12 12.31 -4.09
C SER A 7 8.98 11.32 -3.94
N ALA A 8 9.30 10.09 -3.52
CA ALA A 8 8.29 9.13 -3.14
C ALA A 8 7.68 9.64 -1.84
N ASN A 9 6.40 10.01 -1.85
CA ASN A 9 5.67 10.26 -0.63
C ASN A 9 5.56 8.95 0.13
N PHE A 10 6.33 8.82 1.19
CA PHE A 10 6.31 7.63 2.02
C PHE A 10 4.95 7.52 2.71
N VAL A 11 4.42 6.30 2.70
CA VAL A 11 3.26 5.95 3.52
C VAL A 11 3.70 5.93 4.98
N THR A 12 3.09 6.76 5.80
CA THR A 12 3.36 6.89 7.24
C THR A 12 2.39 6.08 8.08
N ALA A 13 1.18 5.85 7.58
CA ALA A 13 0.17 4.99 8.20
C ALA A 13 -0.74 4.36 7.14
N PHE A 14 -1.35 3.22 7.47
CA PHE A 14 -2.40 2.63 6.65
C PHE A 14 -3.52 2.10 7.55
N ALA A 15 -4.75 2.10 7.03
CA ALA A 15 -5.91 1.53 7.69
C ALA A 15 -6.76 0.75 6.69
N THR A 16 -7.46 -0.26 7.16
CA THR A 16 -8.44 -1.01 6.37
C THR A 16 -9.80 -0.97 7.07
N GLY A 17 -10.87 -0.76 6.31
CA GLY A 17 -12.24 -0.71 6.84
C GLY A 17 -13.24 -1.44 5.94
N TRP A 18 -14.30 -1.96 6.56
CA TRP A 18 -15.44 -2.54 5.87
C TRP A 18 -16.64 -1.61 6.07
N PRO A 19 -17.19 -1.01 4.99
CA PRO A 19 -18.37 -0.17 5.09
C PRO A 19 -19.62 -1.02 5.36
N GLU A 20 -20.43 -0.61 6.35
CA GLU A 20 -21.60 -1.37 6.82
C GLU A 20 -22.64 -1.62 5.71
N ASN A 21 -22.78 -0.67 4.78
CA ASN A 21 -23.75 -0.75 3.69
C ASN A 21 -23.23 -1.49 2.44
N GLN A 22 -21.95 -1.85 2.39
CA GLN A 22 -21.31 -2.51 1.24
C GLN A 22 -20.25 -3.52 1.70
N PRO A 23 -20.66 -4.68 2.24
CA PRO A 23 -19.75 -5.66 2.85
C PRO A 23 -18.78 -6.31 1.84
N ASP A 24 -19.04 -6.20 0.53
CA ASP A 24 -18.18 -6.74 -0.51
C ASP A 24 -17.00 -5.83 -0.88
N VAL A 25 -16.97 -4.62 -0.30
CA VAL A 25 -15.95 -3.60 -0.55
C VAL A 25 -15.06 -3.43 0.69
N LEU A 26 -13.76 -3.43 0.50
CA LEU A 26 -12.76 -3.04 1.49
C LEU A 26 -12.24 -1.64 1.14
N ILE A 27 -12.21 -0.74 2.12
CA ILE A 27 -11.52 0.53 1.99
C ILE A 27 -10.10 0.37 2.53
N LEU A 28 -9.09 0.70 1.71
CA LEU A 28 -7.69 0.83 2.11
C LEU A 28 -7.31 2.31 2.10
N SER A 29 -7.03 2.87 3.27
CA SER A 29 -6.59 4.25 3.43
C SER A 29 -5.08 4.28 3.62
N LEU A 30 -4.37 5.05 2.79
CA LEU A 30 -2.93 5.28 2.89
C LEU A 30 -2.67 6.73 3.28
N THR A 31 -2.02 6.93 4.43
CA THR A 31 -1.63 8.26 4.90
C THR A 31 -0.19 8.53 4.48
N THR A 32 0.03 9.70 3.90
CA THR A 32 1.36 10.24 3.56
C THR A 32 1.54 11.61 4.21
N GLN A 33 2.73 12.20 4.08
CA GLN A 33 2.97 13.58 4.54
C GLN A 33 2.06 14.61 3.84
N ASN A 34 1.51 14.29 2.67
CA ASN A 34 0.67 15.21 1.89
C ASN A 34 -0.84 14.93 2.05
N GLY A 35 -1.22 14.01 2.95
CA GLY A 35 -2.62 13.68 3.23
C GLY A 35 -2.95 12.20 3.10
N VAL A 36 -4.25 11.91 3.13
CA VAL A 36 -4.82 10.55 3.08
C VAL A 36 -5.35 10.27 1.68
N GLN A 37 -5.08 9.07 1.19
CA GLN A 37 -5.63 8.55 -0.06
C GLN A 37 -6.37 7.24 0.19
N ASP A 38 -7.65 7.21 -0.19
CA ASP A 38 -8.53 6.07 0.01
C ASP A 38 -8.73 5.27 -1.27
N PHE A 39 -8.73 3.95 -1.15
CA PHE A 39 -8.97 3.01 -2.24
C PHE A 39 -10.10 2.07 -1.87
N ALA A 40 -11.18 2.06 -2.67
CA ALA A 40 -12.21 1.04 -2.57
C ALA A 40 -11.82 -0.18 -3.41
N LEU A 41 -11.75 -1.34 -2.78
CA LEU A 41 -11.33 -2.60 -3.39
C LEU A 41 -12.42 -3.64 -3.22
N THR A 42 -12.61 -4.50 -4.21
CA THR A 42 -13.36 -5.73 -3.97
C THR A 42 -12.55 -6.68 -3.08
N LYS A 43 -13.22 -7.65 -2.45
CA LYS A 43 -12.56 -8.72 -1.68
C LYS A 43 -11.41 -9.39 -2.44
N GLU A 44 -11.61 -9.68 -3.73
CA GLU A 44 -10.60 -10.34 -4.56
C GLU A 44 -9.39 -9.44 -4.83
N GLN A 45 -9.64 -8.15 -5.10
CA GLN A 45 -8.59 -7.15 -5.28
C GLN A 45 -7.79 -6.95 -4.00
N ALA A 46 -8.46 -6.85 -2.84
CA ALA A 46 -7.79 -6.76 -1.55
C ALA A 46 -6.88 -7.98 -1.26
N LEU A 47 -7.37 -9.19 -1.57
CA LEU A 47 -6.58 -10.41 -1.41
C LEU A 47 -5.35 -10.42 -2.34
N LEU A 48 -5.49 -9.93 -3.58
CA LEU A 48 -4.38 -9.83 -4.52
C LEU A 48 -3.32 -8.83 -4.02
N VAL A 49 -3.74 -7.66 -3.51
CA VAL A 49 -2.83 -6.67 -2.91
C VAL A 49 -2.06 -7.28 -1.75
N ALA A 50 -2.75 -7.93 -0.81
CA ALA A 50 -2.13 -8.56 0.35
C ALA A 50 -1.10 -9.64 -0.05
N LYS A 51 -1.45 -10.51 -1.02
CA LYS A 51 -0.52 -11.53 -1.56
C LYS A 51 0.70 -10.89 -2.22
N THR A 52 0.49 -9.83 -3.00
CA THR A 52 1.56 -9.12 -3.71
C THR A 52 2.51 -8.46 -2.71
N MET A 53 1.98 -7.73 -1.72
CA MET A 53 2.78 -7.11 -0.66
C MET A 53 3.60 -8.14 0.12
N LYS A 54 3.00 -9.27 0.52
CA LYS A 54 3.71 -10.36 1.22
C LYS A 54 4.86 -10.92 0.36
N ARG A 55 4.60 -11.17 -0.92
CA ARG A 55 5.61 -11.66 -1.86
C ARG A 55 6.75 -10.66 -2.02
N THR A 56 6.43 -9.39 -2.26
CA THR A 56 7.42 -8.33 -2.40
C THR A 56 8.25 -8.18 -1.13
N ALA A 57 7.62 -8.20 0.05
CA ALA A 57 8.32 -8.13 1.33
C ALA A 57 9.31 -9.28 1.53
N THR A 58 8.95 -10.50 1.12
CA THR A 58 9.84 -11.67 1.19
C THR A 58 11.03 -11.56 0.23
N GLN A 59 10.86 -10.82 -0.86
CA GLN A 59 11.89 -10.57 -1.88
C GLN A 59 12.69 -9.29 -1.63
N LEU A 60 12.42 -8.57 -0.53
CA LEU A 60 13.20 -7.39 -0.16
C LEU A 60 14.63 -7.83 0.16
N VAL A 61 15.55 -7.40 -0.70
CA VAL A 61 16.99 -7.56 -0.45
C VAL A 61 17.39 -6.69 0.73
N ALA A 62 18.37 -7.15 1.52
CA ALA A 62 18.92 -6.35 2.60
C ALA A 62 19.40 -4.99 2.04
N PRO A 63 19.06 -3.86 2.69
CA PRO A 63 19.52 -2.56 2.25
C PRO A 63 21.05 -2.55 2.26
N LYS A 64 21.67 -2.11 1.16
CA LYS A 64 23.12 -1.88 1.12
C LYS A 64 23.43 -0.82 2.17
N ARG A 65 24.22 -1.18 3.20
CA ARG A 65 24.81 -0.19 4.12
C ARG A 65 25.56 0.81 3.25
N GLN A 66 25.08 2.05 3.24
CA GLN A 66 25.88 3.15 2.73
C GLN A 66 27.06 3.28 3.69
N ALA A 67 28.27 3.02 3.16
CA ALA A 67 29.53 3.15 3.86
C ALA A 67 29.94 4.63 3.96
#